data_AF-A0A8S0QBC7-F1
#
_entry.id   AF-A0A8S0QBC7-F1
#
_cell.length_a   1.000
_cell.length_b   1.000
_cell.length_c   1.000
_cell.angle_alpha   90.00
_cell.angle_beta   90.00
_cell.angle_gamma   90.00
#
_symmetry.space_group_name_H-M   'P 1'
#
loop_
_entity.id
_entity.type
_entity.pdbx_description
1 polymer ?
#
loop_
_entity_poly.entity_id
_entity_poly.type
_entity_poly.pdbx_seq_one_letter_code
_entity_poly.pdbx_strand_id
1 'polypeptide(L)'
;MSFFYFFLQKVVKDKVQDHEKVVIIPDHYIFTTKERANRNVDILRDFYAEQNIKYFYDIKELGNFKVDPDYKGVCHVAIAQEGHCRPGEVLLGANSQTCTAGAFGQFATGIGNNDANFGGLSCLPYPSSSSFHT
;
A
#
# COMPACT_ATOMS: atom_id res chain seq x y z
N MET A 1 -14.05 6.83 -3.97
CA MET A 1 -13.27 7.39 -2.85
C MET A 1 -12.08 6.46 -2.71
N SER A 2 -10.94 6.82 -3.29
CA SER A 2 -9.80 5.90 -3.38
C SER A 2 -9.04 5.95 -2.05
N PHE A 3 -9.02 4.85 -1.31
CA PHE A 3 -8.15 4.69 -0.16
C PHE A 3 -6.97 3.81 -0.60
N PHE A 4 -5.73 4.28 -0.50
CA PHE A 4 -4.58 3.54 -0.99
C PHE A 4 -3.85 2.85 0.18
N TYR A 5 -3.87 1.53 0.17
CA TYR A 5 -3.24 0.59 1.12
C TYR A 5 -2.38 -0.39 0.33
N PHE A 6 -1.19 -0.79 0.81
CA PHE A 6 -0.42 -1.89 0.23
C PHE A 6 -0.48 -3.12 1.14
N PHE A 7 -0.92 -4.25 0.59
CA PHE A 7 -1.13 -5.50 1.31
C PHE A 7 -0.24 -6.60 0.71
N LEU A 8 0.70 -7.15 1.48
CA LEU A 8 1.34 -8.43 1.16
C LEU A 8 0.60 -9.63 1.81
N GLN A 9 -0.52 -9.41 2.53
CA GLN A 9 -1.29 -10.53 3.08
C GLN A 9 -2.78 -10.27 3.35
N LYS A 10 -3.46 -11.38 3.63
CA LYS A 10 -4.89 -11.55 3.92
C LYS A 10 -5.29 -10.97 5.28
N VAL A 11 -6.32 -10.12 5.29
CA VAL A 11 -7.06 -9.74 6.51
C VAL A 11 -8.17 -10.78 6.72
N VAL A 12 -8.26 -11.32 7.94
CA VAL A 12 -9.30 -12.30 8.31
C VAL A 12 -9.99 -11.80 9.58
N LYS A 13 -11.31 -11.57 9.51
CA LYS A 13 -12.11 -11.06 10.65
C LYS A 13 -11.51 -9.78 11.26
N ASP A 14 -11.22 -8.79 10.42
CA ASP A 14 -10.71 -7.47 10.82
C ASP A 14 -9.37 -7.48 11.58
N LYS A 15 -8.64 -8.60 11.53
CA LYS A 15 -7.29 -8.74 12.06
C LYS A 15 -6.27 -9.05 10.97
N VAL A 16 -5.18 -8.31 11.01
CA VAL A 16 -3.99 -8.55 10.20
C VAL A 16 -3.29 -9.82 10.70
N GLN A 17 -3.07 -10.77 9.80
CA GLN A 17 -2.46 -12.06 10.14
C GLN A 17 -0.94 -11.95 10.35
N ASP A 18 -0.29 -11.04 9.63
CA ASP A 18 1.15 -10.78 9.72
C ASP A 18 1.40 -9.28 9.55
N HIS A 19 1.75 -8.61 10.66
CA HIS A 19 1.94 -7.16 10.70
C HIS A 19 3.21 -6.69 9.99
N GLU A 20 4.13 -7.60 9.65
CA GLU A 20 5.31 -7.30 8.85
C GLU A 20 5.05 -7.39 7.34
N LYS A 21 3.89 -7.94 6.94
CA LYS A 21 3.47 -8.04 5.54
C LYS A 21 2.42 -6.99 5.14
N VAL A 22 2.26 -5.95 5.93
CA VAL A 22 1.37 -4.84 5.61
C VAL A 22 2.20 -3.57 5.58
N VAL A 23 2.07 -2.83 4.49
CA VAL A 23 2.78 -1.57 4.27
C VAL A 23 1.77 -0.48 4.00
N ILE A 24 1.77 0.56 4.81
CA ILE A 24 0.81 1.65 4.70
C ILE A 24 1.58 2.94 4.38
N ILE A 25 1.24 3.55 3.25
CA ILE A 25 1.85 4.78 2.77
C ILE A 25 0.73 5.75 2.38
N PRO A 26 0.35 6.69 3.26
CA PRO A 26 -0.55 7.78 2.89
C PRO A 26 0.24 8.82 2.09
N ASP A 27 0.09 8.87 0.77
CA ASP A 27 0.78 9.83 -0.11
C ASP A 27 -0.18 10.77 -0.87
N HIS A 28 -1.42 10.35 -1.16
CA HIS A 28 -2.35 11.12 -2.00
C HIS A 28 -3.09 12.26 -1.27
N TYR A 29 -3.31 12.12 0.04
CA TYR A 29 -4.17 13.04 0.81
C TYR A 29 -3.44 13.78 1.92
N ILE A 30 -2.17 13.49 2.17
CA ILE A 30 -1.43 14.07 3.30
C ILE A 30 -1.28 15.59 3.24
N PHE A 31 -1.24 16.21 2.05
CA PHE A 31 -1.11 17.66 1.90
C PHE A 31 -2.44 18.37 1.58
N THR A 32 -3.57 17.70 1.80
CA THR A 32 -4.88 18.30 1.52
C THR A 32 -5.38 19.14 2.69
N THR A 33 -6.07 20.24 2.38
CA THR A 33 -6.80 21.04 3.38
C THR A 33 -8.23 20.54 3.60
N LYS A 34 -8.65 19.50 2.88
CA LYS A 34 -10.01 18.97 2.95
C LYS A 34 -10.18 18.07 4.17
N GLU A 35 -11.02 18.50 5.12
CA GLU A 35 -11.34 17.77 6.36
C GLU A 35 -11.71 16.30 6.11
N ARG A 36 -12.55 16.02 5.10
CA ARG A 36 -12.97 14.66 4.77
C ARG A 36 -11.82 13.74 4.37
N ALA A 37 -10.79 14.28 3.73
CA ALA A 37 -9.63 13.52 3.31
C ALA A 37 -8.64 13.34 4.48
N ASN A 38 -8.51 14.33 5.36
CA ASN A 38 -7.75 14.18 6.61
C ASN A 38 -8.34 13.10 7.52
N ARG A 39 -9.67 13.03 7.62
CA ARG A 39 -10.36 11.95 8.35
C ARG A 39 -9.96 10.55 7.87
N ASN A 40 -9.71 10.38 6.57
CA ASN A 40 -9.26 9.08 6.05
C ASN A 40 -7.84 8.74 6.51
N VAL A 41 -6.97 9.74 6.63
CA VAL A 41 -5.61 9.57 7.16
C VAL A 41 -5.65 9.26 8.66
N ASP A 42 -6.58 9.87 9.40
CA ASP A 42 -6.75 9.57 10.83
C ASP A 42 -7.24 8.13 11.04
N ILE A 43 -8.21 7.66 10.26
CA ILE A 43 -8.65 6.24 10.27
C ILE A 43 -7.48 5.29 9.98
N LEU A 44 -6.58 5.67 9.07
CA LEU A 44 -5.38 4.91 8.75
C LEU A 44 -4.41 4.83 9.94
N ARG A 45 -4.23 5.94 10.67
CA ARG A 45 -3.38 6.00 11.88
C ARG A 45 -3.95 5.16 13.01
N ASP A 46 -5.27 5.21 13.21
CA ASP A 46 -5.97 4.40 14.19
C ASP A 46 -5.82 2.91 13.86
N PHE A 47 -6.05 2.52 12.60
CA PHE A 47 -5.87 1.15 12.14
C PHE A 47 -4.42 0.66 12.30
N TYR A 48 -3.44 1.50 11.96
CA TYR A 48 -2.01 1.22 12.17
C TYR A 48 -1.72 0.91 13.64
N ALA A 49 -2.24 1.74 14.57
CA ALA A 49 -2.01 1.60 16.00
C ALA A 49 -2.72 0.36 16.57
N GLU A 50 -3.97 0.10 16.16
CA GLU A 50 -4.76 -1.06 16.60
C GLU A 50 -4.17 -2.39 16.15
N GLN A 51 -3.65 -2.45 14.92
CA GLN A 51 -3.12 -3.67 14.32
C GLN A 51 -1.61 -3.85 14.54
N ASN A 52 -0.96 -2.86 15.15
CA ASN A 52 0.49 -2.84 15.41
C ASN A 52 1.32 -3.12 14.15
N ILE A 53 1.02 -2.41 13.07
CA ILE A 53 1.69 -2.59 11.78
C ILE A 53 3.14 -2.10 11.86
N LYS A 54 4.09 -2.86 11.31
CA LYS A 54 5.51 -2.50 11.37
C LYS A 54 5.88 -1.36 10.41
N TYR A 55 5.27 -1.34 9.23
CA TYR A 55 5.64 -0.45 8.14
C TYR A 55 4.55 0.60 7.87
N PHE A 56 4.72 1.78 8.46
CA PHE A 56 3.83 2.93 8.29
C PHE A 56 4.64 4.19 8.00
N TYR A 57 4.48 4.72 6.80
CA TYR A 57 5.31 5.81 6.26
C TYR A 57 4.48 7.09 6.10
N ASP A 58 4.11 7.70 7.21
CA ASP A 58 3.27 8.90 7.29
C ASP A 58 4.06 10.15 7.71
N ILE A 59 3.50 11.32 7.47
CA ILE A 59 3.99 12.60 7.98
C ILE A 59 3.38 12.86 9.35
N LYS A 60 4.21 13.04 10.38
CA LYS A 60 3.74 13.38 11.73
C LYS A 60 3.50 14.88 11.91
N GLU A 61 4.26 15.73 11.21
CA GLU A 61 4.15 17.19 11.31
C GLU A 61 3.73 17.86 9.99
N LEU A 62 2.43 18.14 9.86
CA LEU A 62 1.87 18.86 8.71
C LEU A 62 2.15 20.37 8.72
N GLY A 63 2.51 20.94 9.87
CA GLY A 63 2.54 22.39 10.10
C GLY A 63 3.68 23.15 9.43
N ASN A 64 4.77 22.48 9.04
CA ASN A 64 5.99 23.17 8.61
C ASN A 64 6.53 22.74 7.23
N PHE A 65 5.81 21.89 6.47
CA PHE A 65 6.31 21.30 5.21
C PHE A 65 7.74 20.73 5.32
N LYS A 66 8.19 20.41 6.53
CA LYS A 66 9.48 19.76 6.74
C LYS A 66 9.31 18.30 6.37
N VAL A 67 10.24 17.82 5.55
CA VAL A 67 10.34 16.40 5.20
C VAL A 67 10.57 15.62 6.50
N ASP A 68 9.51 14.98 6.98
CA ASP A 68 9.58 14.02 8.07
C ASP A 68 10.49 12.87 7.62
N PRO A 69 11.49 12.44 8.41
CA PRO A 69 12.34 11.31 8.04
C PRO A 69 11.57 10.02 7.76
N ASP A 70 10.37 9.87 8.34
CA ASP A 70 9.54 8.67 8.18
C ASP A 70 8.69 8.71 6.90
N TYR A 71 8.51 9.88 6.28
CA TYR A 71 7.75 10.00 5.04
C TYR A 71 8.59 9.68 3.81
N LYS A 72 8.10 8.75 2.98
CA LYS A 72 8.84 8.19 1.83
C LYS A 72 8.36 8.67 0.47
N GLY A 73 7.42 9.61 0.42
CA GLY A 73 6.94 10.17 -0.84
C GLY A 73 5.90 9.30 -1.54
N VAL A 74 6.01 9.24 -2.88
CA VAL A 74 5.07 8.50 -3.75
C VAL A 74 5.16 7.00 -3.46
N CYS A 75 4.00 6.37 -3.27
CA CYS A 75 3.92 5.00 -2.79
C CYS A 75 4.73 3.97 -3.60
N HIS A 76 4.67 3.98 -4.93
CA HIS A 76 5.40 3.01 -5.77
C HIS A 76 6.92 3.18 -5.72
N VAL A 77 7.39 4.39 -5.42
CA VAL A 77 8.82 4.68 -5.24
C VAL A 77 9.25 4.24 -3.84
N ALA A 78 8.45 4.59 -2.82
CA ALA A 78 8.69 4.23 -1.43
C ALA A 78 8.80 2.71 -1.23
N ILE A 79 7.87 1.91 -1.78
CA ILE A 79 7.92 0.44 -1.64
C ILE A 79 9.18 -0.16 -2.28
N ALA A 80 9.69 0.44 -3.35
CA ALA A 80 10.89 -0.02 -4.02
C ALA A 80 12.15 0.35 -3.22
N GLN A 81 12.22 1.61 -2.75
CA GLN A 81 13.35 2.12 -1.97
C GLN A 81 13.50 1.42 -0.61
N GLU A 82 12.39 1.09 0.03
CA GLU A 82 12.37 0.42 1.33
C GLU A 82 12.54 -1.11 1.24
N GLY A 83 12.70 -1.66 0.02
CA GLY A 83 13.02 -3.08 -0.18
C GLY A 83 11.82 -4.03 0.00
N HIS A 84 10.61 -3.54 -0.26
CA HIS A 84 9.37 -4.35 -0.24
C HIS A 84 9.06 -4.99 -1.60
N CYS A 85 9.79 -4.59 -2.66
CA CYS A 85 9.70 -5.20 -3.98
C CYS A 85 10.77 -6.29 -4.13
N ARG A 86 10.37 -7.57 -4.04
CA ARG A 86 11.30 -8.71 -4.09
C ARG A 86 10.92 -9.67 -5.23
N PRO A 87 11.90 -10.16 -6.01
CA PRO A 87 11.65 -11.13 -7.07
C PRO A 87 10.97 -12.40 -6.53
N GLY A 88 9.97 -12.90 -7.25
CA GLY A 88 9.25 -14.14 -6.88
C GLY A 88 8.19 -14.00 -5.78
N GLU A 89 8.02 -12.81 -5.21
CA GLU A 89 6.92 -12.52 -4.28
C GLU A 89 5.66 -12.01 -4.99
N VAL A 90 4.55 -11.97 -4.24
CA VAL A 90 3.26 -11.45 -4.71
C VAL A 90 2.95 -10.16 -3.95
N LEU A 91 2.73 -9.06 -4.68
CA LEU A 91 2.31 -7.78 -4.12
C LEU A 91 0.89 -7.45 -4.55
N LEU A 92 0.02 -7.18 -3.58
CA LEU A 92 -1.33 -6.69 -3.83
C LEU A 92 -1.45 -5.26 -3.31
N GLY A 93 -1.89 -4.34 -4.15
CA GLY A 93 -2.01 -2.94 -3.78
C GLY A 93 -3.40 -2.41 -4.09
N ALA A 94 -3.94 -1.53 -3.26
CA ALA A 94 -5.19 -0.83 -3.56
C ALA A 94 -5.01 0.31 -4.59
N ASN A 95 -3.87 0.35 -5.30
CA ASN A 95 -3.53 1.34 -6.32
C ASN A 95 -3.44 0.67 -7.70
N SER A 96 -3.95 1.33 -8.74
CA SER A 96 -3.93 0.80 -10.11
C SER A 96 -2.53 0.64 -10.69
N GLN A 97 -1.56 1.43 -10.24
CA GLN A 97 -0.17 1.42 -10.72
C GLN A 97 0.73 0.44 -9.95
N THR A 98 0.15 -0.45 -9.12
CA THR A 98 0.91 -1.47 -8.36
C THR A 98 1.72 -2.39 -9.28
N CYS A 99 1.34 -2.52 -10.55
CA CYS A 99 2.12 -3.23 -11.57
C CYS A 99 3.56 -2.70 -11.75
N THR A 100 3.87 -1.49 -11.28
CA THR A 100 5.23 -0.92 -11.29
C THR A 100 6.24 -1.83 -10.60
N ALA A 101 5.83 -2.53 -9.53
CA ALA A 101 6.72 -3.47 -8.83
C ALA A 101 7.10 -4.70 -9.68
N GLY A 102 6.40 -4.95 -10.80
CA GLY A 102 6.77 -5.96 -11.79
C GLY A 102 8.15 -5.74 -12.40
N ALA A 103 8.66 -4.50 -12.41
CA ALA A 103 10.04 -4.20 -12.83
C ALA A 103 11.10 -4.91 -11.98
N PHE A 104 10.76 -5.33 -10.74
CA PHE A 104 11.64 -6.05 -9.83
C PHE A 104 11.45 -7.58 -9.90
N GLY A 105 10.74 -8.11 -10.90
CA GLY A 105 10.44 -9.54 -11.00
C GLY A 105 9.43 -10.04 -9.95
N GLN A 106 8.66 -9.12 -9.36
CA GLN A 106 7.57 -9.41 -8.42
C GLN A 106 6.25 -9.54 -9.20
N PHE A 107 5.41 -10.52 -8.86
CA PHE A 107 4.04 -10.52 -9.39
C PHE A 107 3.23 -9.48 -8.62
N ALA A 108 2.87 -8.38 -9.27
CA ALA A 108 2.24 -7.24 -8.62
C ALA A 108 0.97 -6.80 -9.34
N THR A 109 -0.15 -6.69 -8.61
CA THR A 109 -1.42 -6.25 -9.18
C THR A 109 -2.19 -5.30 -8.27
N GLY A 110 -2.91 -4.37 -8.90
CA GLY A 110 -3.91 -3.56 -8.24
C GLY A 110 -5.16 -4.39 -7.92
N ILE A 111 -5.72 -4.23 -6.73
CA ILE A 111 -6.98 -4.85 -6.31
C ILE A 111 -7.93 -3.78 -5.76
N GLY A 112 -9.24 -4.03 -5.80
CA GLY A 112 -10.23 -3.12 -5.23
C GLY A 112 -10.15 -3.07 -3.70
N ASN A 113 -10.66 -2.01 -3.07
CA ASN A 113 -10.68 -1.90 -1.60
C ASN A 113 -11.43 -3.06 -0.92
N ASN A 114 -12.48 -3.58 -1.55
CA ASN A 114 -13.17 -4.77 -1.03
C ASN A 114 -12.27 -6.00 -1.09
N ASP A 115 -11.57 -6.21 -2.20
CA ASP A 115 -10.66 -7.36 -2.36
C ASP A 115 -9.45 -7.25 -1.42
N ALA A 116 -8.99 -6.03 -1.14
CA ALA A 116 -7.95 -5.76 -0.15
C ALA A 116 -8.41 -6.16 1.27
N ASN A 117 -9.66 -5.86 1.63
CA ASN A 117 -10.23 -6.25 2.93
C ASN A 117 -10.40 -7.77 3.08
N PHE A 118 -10.62 -8.51 1.99
CA PHE A 118 -10.79 -9.97 2.03
C PHE A 118 -9.50 -10.75 1.68
N GLY A 119 -8.40 -10.05 1.35
CA GLY A 119 -7.13 -10.67 0.96
C GLY A 119 -7.20 -11.47 -0.34
N GLY A 120 -7.97 -10.98 -1.30
CA GLY A 120 -8.47 -11.75 -2.45
C GLY A 120 -7.45 -12.12 -3.51
N LEU A 121 -6.64 -13.16 -3.26
CA LEU A 121 -5.97 -13.91 -4.32
C LEU A 121 -6.88 -14.99 -4.93
N SER A 122 -7.92 -15.42 -4.20
CA SER A 122 -8.76 -16.58 -4.56
C SER A 122 -9.57 -16.41 -5.84
N CYS A 123 -9.67 -15.18 -6.36
CA CYS A 123 -10.52 -14.84 -7.50
C CYS A 123 -9.73 -14.22 -8.67
N LEU A 124 -8.40 -14.12 -8.58
CA LEU A 124 -7.61 -13.56 -9.67
C LEU A 124 -7.53 -14.59 -10.81
N PRO A 125 -8.05 -14.26 -12.01
CA PRO A 125 -7.88 -15.14 -13.17
C PRO A 125 -6.38 -15.27 -13.47
N TYR A 126 -5.95 -16.44 -13.92
CA TYR A 126 -4.59 -16.64 -14.40
C TYR A 126 -4.36 -15.74 -15.63
N PRO A 127 -3.47 -14.74 -15.57
CA PRO A 127 -3.29 -13.82 -16.67
C PRO A 127 -2.51 -14.50 -17.81
N SER A 128 -2.89 -14.20 -19.06
CA SER A 128 -2.05 -14.52 -20.21
C SER A 128 -0.78 -13.64 -20.19
N SER A 129 0.37 -14.22 -20.50
CA SER A 129 1.61 -13.46 -20.67
C SER A 129 1.82 -13.05 -22.13
N SER A 130 2.30 -11.83 -22.33
CA SER A 130 2.75 -11.32 -23.63
C SER A 130 4.20 -10.88 -23.50
N SER A 131 5.07 -11.38 -24.38
CA SER A 131 6.48 -11.02 -24.43
C SER A 131 6.73 -9.90 -25.44
N PHE A 132 7.44 -8.85 -25.02
CA PHE A 132 7.91 -7.79 -25.89
C PHE A 132 9.42 -7.94 -26.06
N HIS A 133 9.89 -8.03 -27.30
CA HIS A 133 11.31 -8.05 -27.65
C HIS A 133 11.65 -6.76 -28.39
N THR A 134 12.75 -6.12 -28.03
CA THR A 134 13.29 -4.93 -28.68
C THR A 134 14.13 -5.27 -29.89
#